data_AF-A0A4Y8IC95-F1
#
_entry.id   AF-A0A4Y8IC95-F1
#
_cell.length_a   1.000
_cell.length_b   1.000
_cell.length_c   1.000
_cell.angle_alpha   90.00
_cell.angle_beta   90.00
_cell.angle_gamma   90.00
#
_symmetry.space_group_name_H-M   'P 1'
#
loop_
_entity.id
_entity.type
_entity.pdbx_description
1 polymer ?
#
loop_
_entity_poly.entity_id
_entity_poly.type
_entity_poly.pdbx_seq_one_letter_code
_entity_poly.pdbx_strand_id
1 'polypeptide(L)'
;MNINSVKNKDGFTFAEMIVTVAILGTIISIGVPKFTEMIFESKITKSEATIINIQQAYFTHYFNTTFIGRAEFPPSPQDSLMTIEWSNLPLLFNGRTVANLFRSGKIPLNPNRKPFIYHQLPAVPELGLTQGFKLRDPEYQLESTYRL
;
A
#
# COMPACT_ATOMS: atom_id res chain seq x y z
N MET A 1 56.80 -8.45 35.36
CA MET A 1 56.06 -7.23 34.93
C MET A 1 54.64 -7.39 35.45
N ASN A 2 54.26 -6.65 36.50
CA ASN A 2 52.97 -6.81 37.16
C ASN A 2 52.02 -5.70 36.68
N ILE A 3 50.98 -6.08 35.93
CA ILE A 3 49.94 -5.18 35.42
C ILE A 3 48.80 -5.18 36.42
N ASN A 4 48.83 -4.21 37.33
CA ASN A 4 47.70 -3.93 38.21
C ASN A 4 46.53 -3.41 37.37
N SER A 5 45.53 -4.27 37.14
CA SER A 5 44.24 -3.90 36.57
C SER A 5 43.47 -3.04 37.58
N VAL A 6 43.40 -1.73 37.34
CA VAL A 6 42.48 -0.84 38.05
C VAL A 6 41.07 -1.13 37.54
N LYS A 7 40.33 -2.00 38.25
CA LYS A 7 38.89 -2.14 38.04
C LYS A 7 38.21 -0.89 38.60
N ASN A 8 37.83 0.03 37.72
CA ASN A 8 36.98 1.16 38.08
C ASN A 8 35.59 0.63 38.47
N LYS A 9 35.19 0.82 39.73
CA LYS A 9 33.96 0.29 40.34
C LYS A 9 32.99 1.41 40.74
N ASP A 10 33.00 2.51 40.00
CA ASP A 10 32.08 3.61 40.27
C ASP A 10 30.71 3.24 39.69
N GLY A 11 29.74 3.04 40.60
CA GLY A 11 28.34 2.86 40.24
C GLY A 11 27.70 4.17 39.81
N PHE A 12 26.62 4.07 39.03
CA PHE A 12 25.87 5.21 38.54
C PHE A 12 25.29 6.05 39.70
N THR A 13 25.58 7.35 39.72
CA THR A 13 25.11 8.27 40.76
C THR A 13 23.69 8.77 40.47
N PHE A 14 22.98 9.20 41.50
CA PHE A 14 21.62 9.73 41.36
C PHE A 14 21.57 10.99 40.47
N ALA A 15 22.62 11.82 40.52
CA ALA A 15 22.75 13.01 39.68
C ALA A 15 22.87 12.63 38.19
N GLU A 16 23.69 11.62 37.86
CA GLU A 16 23.82 11.12 36.49
C GLU A 16 22.50 10.55 35.96
N MET A 17 21.71 9.90 36.82
CA MET A 17 20.38 9.40 36.46
C MET A 17 19.42 10.53 36.08
N ILE A 18 19.36 11.58 36.90
CA ILE A 18 18.45 12.70 36.65
C ILE A 18 18.80 13.39 35.34
N VAL A 19 20.07 13.67 35.10
CA VAL A 19 20.53 14.31 33.85
C VAL A 19 20.22 13.41 32.65
N THR A 20 20.48 12.11 32.76
CA THR A 20 20.21 11.17 31.67
C THR A 20 18.71 11.08 31.35
N VAL A 21 17.85 10.95 32.36
CA VAL A 21 16.39 10.90 32.17
C VAL A 21 15.86 12.22 31.61
N ALA A 22 16.40 13.36 32.05
CA ALA A 22 16.03 14.68 31.52
C ALA A 22 16.36 14.80 30.01
N ILE A 23 17.55 14.34 29.60
CA ILE A 23 17.95 14.31 28.19
C ILE A 23 17.05 13.35 27.39
N LEU A 24 16.83 12.13 27.89
CA LEU A 24 15.96 11.14 27.24
C LEU A 24 14.53 11.66 27.08
N GLY A 25 13.97 12.29 28.11
CA GLY A 25 12.63 12.89 28.05
C GLY A 25 12.54 13.99 26.99
N THR A 26 13.58 14.80 26.86
CA THR A 26 13.66 15.86 25.83
C THR A 26 13.74 15.27 24.42
N ILE A 27 14.50 14.19 24.22
CA ILE A 27 14.60 13.54 22.90
C ILE A 27 13.29 12.83 22.56
N ILE A 28 12.70 12.12 23.51
CA ILE A 28 11.46 11.35 23.31
C ILE A 28 10.29 12.28 22.97
N SER A 29 10.21 13.45 23.61
CA SER A 29 9.11 14.41 23.40
C SER A 29 9.02 14.91 21.95
N ILE A 30 10.17 15.04 21.26
CA ILE A 30 10.22 15.45 19.84
C ILE A 30 10.36 14.26 18.89
N GLY A 31 11.04 13.18 19.31
CA GLY A 31 11.37 12.05 18.47
C GLY A 31 10.18 11.17 18.15
N VAL A 32 9.34 10.87 19.15
CA VAL A 32 8.19 9.97 18.97
C VAL A 32 7.12 10.55 18.05
N PRO A 33 6.66 11.81 18.21
CA PRO A 33 5.67 12.39 17.30
C PRO A 33 6.17 12.42 15.85
N LYS A 34 7.40 12.93 15.63
CA LYS A 34 8.00 13.05 14.30
C LYS A 34 8.16 11.69 13.61
N PHE A 35 8.60 10.67 14.35
CA PHE A 35 8.73 9.32 13.81
C PHE A 35 7.37 8.72 13.44
N THR A 36 6.34 8.98 14.25
CA THR A 36 4.97 8.51 14.00
C THR A 36 4.39 9.15 12.75
N GLU A 37 4.55 10.47 12.59
CA GLU A 37 4.16 11.20 11.37
C GLU A 37 4.86 10.64 10.13
N MET A 38 6.19 10.44 10.19
CA MET A 38 6.96 9.89 9.06
C MET A 38 6.46 8.49 8.65
N ILE A 39 6.13 7.63 9.62
CA ILE A 39 5.53 6.31 9.32
C ILE A 39 4.17 6.48 8.65
N PHE A 40 3.33 7.39 9.15
CA PHE A 40 2.00 7.62 8.62
C PHE A 40 2.05 8.09 7.16
N GLU A 41 2.88 9.10 6.86
CA GLU A 41 3.10 9.59 5.50
C GLU A 41 3.64 8.50 4.58
N SER A 42 4.62 7.72 5.06
CA SER A 42 5.17 6.59 4.29
C SER A 42 4.11 5.56 3.92
N LYS A 43 3.12 5.34 4.79
CA LYS A 43 1.98 4.47 4.49
C LYS A 43 1.10 5.07 3.42
N ILE A 44 0.73 6.36 3.50
CA ILE A 44 -0.07 7.03 2.47
C ILE A 44 0.61 6.93 1.11
N THR A 45 1.87 7.35 0.99
CA THR A 45 2.64 7.29 -0.26
C THR A 45 2.72 5.87 -0.82
N LYS A 46 2.90 4.86 0.05
CA LYS A 46 2.90 3.46 -0.38
C LYS A 46 1.53 3.01 -0.91
N SER A 47 0.43 3.49 -0.31
CA SER A 47 -0.91 3.19 -0.81
C SER A 47 -1.15 3.83 -2.19
N GLU A 48 -0.79 5.10 -2.36
CA GLU A 48 -0.88 5.80 -3.66
C GLU A 48 -0.09 5.08 -4.75
N ALA A 49 1.16 4.71 -4.46
CA ALA A 49 1.99 3.93 -5.39
C ALA A 49 1.36 2.57 -5.72
N THR A 50 0.70 1.93 -4.75
CA THR A 50 -0.01 0.66 -4.97
C THR A 50 -1.22 0.84 -5.89
N ILE A 51 -2.00 1.90 -5.69
CA ILE A 51 -3.12 2.27 -6.56
C ILE A 51 -2.62 2.48 -8.01
N ILE A 52 -1.54 3.22 -8.20
CA ILE A 52 -0.91 3.44 -9.52
C ILE A 52 -0.46 2.10 -10.14
N ASN A 53 0.17 1.21 -9.37
CA ASN A 53 0.58 -0.10 -9.85
C ASN A 53 -0.61 -0.96 -10.31
N ILE A 54 -1.73 -0.94 -9.56
CA ILE A 54 -2.96 -1.65 -9.95
C ILE A 54 -3.50 -1.09 -11.28
N GLN A 55 -3.55 0.23 -11.42
CA GLN A 55 -4.01 0.86 -12.66
C GLN A 55 -3.16 0.45 -13.86
N GLN A 56 -1.83 0.52 -13.73
CA GLN A 56 -0.92 0.15 -14.81
C GLN A 56 -1.09 -1.31 -15.24
N ALA A 57 -1.25 -2.21 -14.27
CA ALA A 57 -1.54 -3.62 -14.56
C ALA A 57 -2.87 -3.79 -15.31
N TYR A 58 -3.90 -3.06 -14.90
CA TYR A 58 -5.24 -3.14 -15.50
C TYR A 58 -5.28 -2.51 -16.89
N PHE A 59 -4.58 -1.40 -17.10
CA PHE A 59 -4.44 -0.80 -18.44
C PHE A 59 -3.64 -1.71 -19.37
N THR A 60 -2.54 -2.27 -18.89
CA THR A 60 -1.74 -3.22 -19.67
C THR A 60 -2.59 -4.42 -20.07
N HIS A 61 -3.41 -4.95 -19.15
CA HIS A 61 -4.38 -5.99 -19.48
C HIS A 61 -5.38 -5.53 -20.55
N TYR A 62 -6.05 -4.40 -20.31
CA TYR A 62 -7.03 -3.84 -21.24
C TYR A 62 -6.46 -3.71 -22.65
N PHE A 63 -5.32 -3.03 -22.82
CA PHE A 63 -4.69 -2.85 -24.13
C PHE A 63 -4.31 -4.19 -24.77
N ASN A 64 -3.72 -5.13 -24.03
CA ASN A 64 -3.40 -6.46 -24.55
C ASN A 64 -4.64 -7.20 -25.04
N THR A 65 -5.77 -7.07 -24.35
CA THR A 65 -7.03 -7.71 -24.75
C THR A 65 -7.73 -6.99 -25.90
N THR A 66 -7.55 -5.67 -26.04
CA THR A 66 -8.02 -4.88 -27.19
C THR A 66 -7.40 -5.38 -28.50
N PHE A 67 -6.11 -5.71 -28.51
CA PHE A 67 -5.44 -6.27 -29.70
C PHE A 67 -6.01 -7.63 -30.13
N ILE A 68 -6.66 -8.35 -29.22
CA ILE A 68 -7.29 -9.66 -29.46
C ILE A 68 -8.81 -9.50 -29.72
N GLY A 69 -9.30 -8.25 -29.80
CA GLY A 69 -10.68 -7.92 -30.16
C GLY A 69 -11.66 -7.89 -28.98
N ARG A 70 -11.17 -7.93 -27.73
CA ARG A 70 -12.02 -7.90 -26.53
C ARG A 70 -11.45 -6.98 -25.47
N ALA A 71 -11.72 -5.68 -25.59
CA ALA A 71 -11.25 -4.69 -24.62
C ALA A 71 -12.05 -4.78 -23.32
N GLU A 72 -11.49 -5.36 -22.26
CA GLU A 72 -12.17 -5.48 -20.96
C GLU A 72 -11.23 -5.21 -19.78
N PHE A 73 -11.76 -4.54 -18.75
CA PHE A 73 -11.12 -4.51 -17.44
C PHE A 73 -11.47 -5.78 -16.65
N PRO A 74 -10.67 -6.14 -15.63
CA PRO A 74 -11.03 -7.20 -14.69
C PRO A 74 -12.44 -7.01 -14.11
N PRO A 75 -13.24 -8.08 -13.91
CA PRO A 75 -14.59 -7.96 -13.36
C PRO A 75 -14.56 -7.39 -11.93
N SER A 76 -15.64 -6.77 -11.45
CA SER A 76 -15.67 -6.34 -10.04
C SER A 76 -15.95 -7.50 -9.07
N PRO A 77 -15.30 -7.53 -7.88
CA PRO A 77 -15.71 -8.40 -6.78
C PRO A 77 -17.15 -8.11 -6.36
N GLN A 78 -17.87 -9.13 -5.90
CA GLN A 78 -19.27 -8.99 -5.48
C GLN A 78 -19.44 -8.13 -4.21
N ASP A 79 -18.47 -8.23 -3.29
CA ASP A 79 -18.37 -7.40 -2.09
C ASP A 79 -17.57 -6.10 -2.33
N SER A 80 -17.18 -5.84 -3.58
CA SER A 80 -16.32 -4.72 -4.00
C SER A 80 -14.90 -4.76 -3.44
N LEU A 81 -14.50 -5.80 -2.69
CA LEU A 81 -13.17 -5.90 -2.09
C LEU A 81 -12.26 -6.75 -2.98
N MET A 82 -11.14 -6.16 -3.38
CA MET A 82 -10.10 -6.81 -4.16
C MET A 82 -9.26 -7.78 -3.30
N THR A 83 -9.91 -8.80 -2.74
CA THR A 83 -9.25 -9.78 -1.88
C THR A 83 -8.34 -10.71 -2.67
N ILE A 84 -7.40 -11.36 -1.97
CA ILE A 84 -6.55 -12.40 -2.57
C ILE A 84 -7.42 -13.52 -3.14
N GLU A 85 -8.44 -13.96 -2.40
CA GLU A 85 -9.40 -14.98 -2.85
C GLU A 85 -10.09 -14.56 -4.14
N TRP A 86 -10.69 -13.36 -4.15
CA TRP A 86 -11.29 -12.82 -5.36
C TRP A 86 -10.29 -12.75 -6.50
N SER A 87 -9.03 -12.37 -6.29
CA SER A 87 -8.07 -12.24 -7.39
C SER A 87 -7.69 -13.58 -8.06
N ASN A 88 -7.95 -14.72 -7.41
CA ASN A 88 -7.62 -16.06 -7.91
C ASN A 88 -8.81 -16.80 -8.56
N LEU A 89 -10.03 -16.31 -8.38
CA LEU A 89 -11.24 -16.97 -8.87
C LEU A 89 -11.63 -16.64 -10.32
N PRO A 90 -11.71 -15.35 -10.74
CA PRO A 90 -12.20 -15.00 -12.06
C PRO A 90 -11.15 -15.34 -13.11
N LEU A 91 -11.58 -16.08 -14.11
CA LEU A 91 -10.84 -16.27 -15.34
C LEU A 91 -11.06 -15.03 -16.22
N LEU A 92 -9.99 -14.30 -16.47
CA LEU A 92 -9.94 -13.29 -17.52
C LEU A 92 -10.02 -14.01 -18.87
N PHE A 93 -10.37 -13.28 -19.94
CA PHE A 93 -10.54 -13.89 -21.27
C PHE A 93 -9.35 -14.72 -21.76
N ASN A 94 -8.13 -14.38 -21.37
CA ASN A 94 -6.91 -15.11 -21.72
C ASN A 94 -6.60 -16.33 -20.83
N GLY A 95 -7.56 -16.77 -19.99
CA GLY A 95 -7.41 -17.91 -19.08
C GLY A 95 -6.54 -17.65 -17.85
N ARG A 96 -6.08 -16.41 -17.65
CA ARG A 96 -5.32 -15.99 -16.46
C ARG A 96 -6.26 -15.45 -15.39
N THR A 97 -5.81 -15.47 -14.14
CA THR A 97 -6.52 -14.80 -13.05
C THR A 97 -6.10 -13.33 -12.92
N VAL A 98 -6.85 -12.54 -12.16
CA VAL A 98 -6.47 -11.15 -11.85
C VAL A 98 -5.15 -11.10 -11.10
N ALA A 99 -4.90 -12.07 -10.22
CA ALA A 99 -3.63 -12.19 -9.50
C ALA A 99 -2.43 -12.32 -10.45
N ASN A 100 -2.62 -12.96 -11.61
CA ASN A 100 -1.57 -13.11 -12.61
C ASN A 100 -1.25 -11.82 -13.37
N LEU A 101 -2.05 -10.75 -13.25
CA LEU A 101 -1.71 -9.44 -13.84
C LEU A 101 -0.54 -8.78 -13.12
N PHE A 102 -0.23 -9.25 -11.91
CA PHE A 102 0.87 -8.76 -11.09
C PHE A 102 2.05 -9.72 -11.14
N ARG A 103 3.27 -9.19 -11.15
CA ARG A 103 4.50 -9.99 -11.17
C ARG A 103 4.61 -10.93 -9.96
N SER A 104 4.06 -10.54 -8.82
CA SER A 104 3.99 -11.34 -7.59
C SER A 104 3.05 -12.55 -7.69
N GLY A 105 2.20 -12.61 -8.72
CA GLY A 105 1.10 -13.58 -8.80
C GLY A 105 0.05 -13.39 -7.71
N LYS A 106 0.03 -12.22 -7.07
CA LYS A 106 -0.90 -11.85 -5.99
C LYS A 106 -1.27 -10.39 -6.15
N ILE A 107 -2.54 -10.08 -5.90
CA ILE A 107 -3.01 -8.70 -5.87
C ILE A 107 -2.33 -7.92 -4.72
N PRO A 108 -1.83 -6.70 -4.97
CA PRO A 108 -1.24 -5.92 -3.90
C PRO A 108 -2.31 -5.39 -2.95
N LEU A 109 -1.94 -5.31 -1.67
CA LEU A 109 -2.79 -4.79 -0.59
C LEU A 109 -2.25 -3.43 -0.13
N ASN A 110 -3.08 -2.69 0.60
CA ASN A 110 -2.66 -1.44 1.18
C ASN A 110 -1.57 -1.66 2.28
N PRO A 111 -0.96 -0.59 2.82
CA PRO A 111 0.10 -0.69 3.83
C PRO A 111 -0.26 -1.50 5.08
N ASN A 112 -1.54 -1.56 5.48
CA ASN A 112 -2.01 -2.34 6.63
C ASN A 112 -2.60 -3.70 6.21
N ARG A 113 -2.31 -4.16 4.98
CA ARG A 113 -2.71 -5.45 4.43
C ARG A 113 -4.23 -5.59 4.27
N LYS A 114 -4.94 -4.49 4.00
CA LYS A 114 -6.35 -4.50 3.64
C LYS A 114 -6.52 -4.45 2.12
N PRO A 115 -7.57 -5.08 1.58
CA PRO A 115 -7.89 -5.02 0.15
C PRO A 115 -8.37 -3.62 -0.23
N PHE A 116 -8.11 -3.23 -1.48
CA PHE A 116 -8.70 -2.04 -2.07
C PHE A 116 -10.15 -2.29 -2.49
N ILE A 117 -10.94 -1.23 -2.54
CA ILE A 117 -12.30 -1.26 -3.10
C ILE A 117 -12.20 -1.03 -4.60
N TYR A 118 -12.91 -1.84 -5.39
CA TYR A 118 -12.92 -1.77 -6.84
C TYR A 118 -14.32 -1.87 -7.44
N HIS A 119 -14.59 -0.96 -8.37
CA HIS A 119 -15.80 -0.97 -9.17
C HIS A 119 -15.47 -0.67 -10.63
N GLN A 120 -16.00 -1.48 -11.55
CA GLN A 120 -16.05 -1.15 -12.96
C GLN A 120 -17.08 -0.05 -13.19
N LEU A 121 -16.72 0.88 -14.06
CA LEU A 121 -17.61 1.95 -14.49
C LEU A 121 -18.07 1.63 -15.92
N PRO A 122 -19.38 1.55 -16.17
CA PRO A 122 -19.88 1.34 -17.51
C PRO A 122 -19.57 2.55 -18.39
N ALA A 123 -19.53 2.30 -19.70
CA ALA A 123 -19.52 3.37 -20.69
C ALA A 123 -20.78 4.21 -20.55
N VAL A 124 -20.63 5.53 -20.69
CA VAL A 124 -21.73 6.50 -20.67
C VAL A 124 -21.68 7.25 -22.00
N PRO A 125 -22.35 6.73 -23.05
CA PRO A 125 -22.27 7.29 -24.41
C PRO A 125 -22.73 8.74 -24.49
N GLU A 126 -23.71 9.13 -23.66
CA GLU A 126 -24.27 10.48 -23.59
C GLU A 126 -23.22 11.55 -23.20
N LEU A 127 -22.20 11.13 -22.45
CA LEU A 127 -21.10 11.99 -22.00
C LEU A 127 -19.82 11.75 -22.81
N GLY A 128 -19.86 10.91 -23.84
CA GLY A 128 -18.69 10.49 -24.59
C GLY A 128 -17.66 9.70 -23.76
N LEU A 129 -18.08 9.15 -22.62
CA LEU A 129 -17.19 8.44 -21.69
C LEU A 129 -17.20 6.94 -21.99
N THR A 130 -16.03 6.33 -22.12
CA THR A 130 -15.94 4.88 -22.33
C THR A 130 -15.91 4.12 -20.99
N GLN A 131 -15.69 2.79 -21.06
CA GLN A 131 -15.57 1.95 -19.87
C GLN A 131 -14.38 2.42 -19.03
N GLY A 132 -14.53 2.30 -17.71
CA GLY A 132 -13.50 2.68 -16.77
C GLY A 132 -13.55 1.85 -15.51
N PHE A 133 -12.85 2.32 -14.50
CA PHE A 133 -12.93 1.74 -13.17
C PHE A 133 -12.58 2.75 -12.09
N LYS A 134 -12.98 2.41 -10.87
CA LYS A 134 -12.75 3.18 -9.66
C LYS A 134 -12.02 2.31 -8.65
N LEU A 135 -10.95 2.85 -8.08
CA LEU A 135 -10.19 2.28 -6.98
C LEU A 135 -10.29 3.19 -5.78
N ARG A 136 -10.44 2.60 -4.59
CA ARG A 136 -10.42 3.34 -3.33
C ARG A 136 -9.67 2.56 -2.26
N ASP A 137 -8.83 3.25 -1.51
CA ASP A 137 -8.30 2.74 -0.24
C ASP A 137 -9.31 3.01 0.89
N PRO A 138 -9.82 1.97 1.58
CA PRO A 138 -10.78 2.16 2.66
C PRO A 138 -10.20 2.88 3.89
N GLU A 139 -8.88 2.88 4.10
CA GLU A 139 -8.26 3.44 5.32
C GLU A 139 -7.76 4.88 5.11
N TYR A 140 -7.19 5.19 3.95
CA TYR A 140 -6.55 6.50 3.69
C TYR A 140 -7.43 7.47 2.90
N GLN A 141 -8.68 7.10 2.59
CA GLN A 141 -9.63 7.88 1.76
C GLN A 141 -9.06 8.27 0.38
N LEU A 142 -8.02 7.58 -0.06
CA LEU A 142 -7.45 7.75 -1.39
C LEU A 142 -8.40 7.15 -2.40
N GLU A 143 -8.85 7.95 -3.35
CA GLU A 143 -9.75 7.54 -4.40
C GLU A 143 -9.16 7.90 -5.74
N SER A 144 -9.32 6.98 -6.70
CA SER A 144 -8.83 7.18 -8.04
C SER A 144 -9.82 6.61 -9.03
N THR A 145 -10.30 7.48 -9.93
CA THR A 145 -11.27 7.13 -10.95
C THR A 145 -10.62 7.26 -12.32
N TYR A 146 -10.73 6.22 -13.13
CA TYR A 146 -10.22 6.19 -14.48
C TYR A 146 -11.36 5.94 -15.46
N ARG A 147 -11.33 6.70 -16.55
CA ARG A 147 -12.14 6.49 -17.74
C ARG A 147 -11.25 6.72 -18.95
N LEU A 148 -11.47 5.92 -20.00
CA LEU A 148 -10.85 6.08 -21.31
C LEU A 148 -11.73 6.94 -22.22
#